data_AF-C5M709-F1
#
_entry.id   AF-C5M709-F1
#
_cell.length_a   1.000
_cell.length_b   1.000
_cell.length_c   1.000
_cell.angle_alpha   90.00
_cell.angle_beta   90.00
_cell.angle_gamma   90.00
#
_symmetry.space_group_name_H-M   'P 1'
#
loop_
_entity.id
_entity.type
_entity.pdbx_description
1 polymer ?
#
loop_
_entity_poly.entity_id
_entity_poly.type
_entity_poly.pdbx_seq_one_letter_code
_entity_poly.pdbx_strand_id
1 'polypeptide(L)'
;MNHITTIKIHETSKNVLNDVQLWSDEETLKLPNVTSCFSLSWIRYTALPLHVITSLPITIYSNDSATSDYFKKNLLEVPLSNNKNEFGILCKADTDTYFVFYYDKDAVKMITISFSDFNKLLPYFNTRSQSAINTLVDLSKPIRARTSTVLIDKIIEKKKQRSNPFIANPSILANNPPKVDNSSILTSQEQINNAINRIILSGLRMRGLSQNLVTTHNDKIAVKEIHQMTFKATQFALRKQNYSFNKKSEVKKPLRLNDLQDIVESLLQLFVDVE
;
A
#
# COMPACT_ATOMS: atom_id res chain seq x y z
N MET A 1 -18.16 -15.20 -24.01
CA MET A 1 -19.06 -15.74 -22.99
C MET A 1 -18.81 -17.22 -22.80
N ASN A 2 -18.37 -17.59 -21.61
CA ASN A 2 -18.12 -18.96 -21.17
C ASN A 2 -19.13 -19.34 -20.09
N HIS A 3 -19.64 -20.58 -20.16
CA HIS A 3 -20.45 -21.16 -19.11
C HIS A 3 -19.57 -21.42 -17.89
N ILE A 4 -19.98 -20.89 -16.73
CA ILE A 4 -19.27 -21.09 -15.46
C ILE A 4 -19.86 -22.30 -14.74
N THR A 5 -21.15 -22.22 -14.46
CA THR A 5 -21.86 -23.22 -13.64
C THR A 5 -23.37 -23.02 -13.76
N THR A 6 -24.13 -23.97 -13.23
CA THR A 6 -25.58 -23.91 -13.15
C THR A 6 -26.00 -24.08 -11.69
N ILE A 7 -26.85 -23.17 -11.20
CA ILE A 7 -27.32 -23.16 -9.81
C ILE A 7 -28.84 -23.37 -9.74
N LYS A 8 -29.33 -23.67 -8.54
CA LYS A 8 -30.75 -23.73 -8.20
C LYS A 8 -31.13 -22.62 -7.23
N ILE A 9 -32.30 -22.01 -7.40
CA ILE A 9 -32.81 -20.98 -6.48
C ILE A 9 -34.03 -21.54 -5.76
N HIS A 10 -33.95 -21.61 -4.44
CA HIS A 10 -35.07 -21.96 -3.57
C HIS A 10 -35.81 -20.67 -3.20
N GLU A 11 -36.94 -20.40 -3.85
CA GLU A 11 -37.78 -19.25 -3.51
C GLU A 11 -38.55 -19.50 -2.21
N THR A 12 -39.14 -20.68 -2.11
CA THR A 12 -39.81 -21.18 -0.89
C THR A 12 -39.46 -22.66 -0.71
N SER A 13 -39.81 -23.26 0.43
CA SER A 13 -39.55 -24.69 0.66
C SER A 13 -40.18 -25.63 -0.38
N LYS A 14 -41.14 -25.15 -1.18
CA LYS A 14 -41.83 -25.91 -2.23
C LYS A 14 -41.52 -25.43 -3.64
N ASN A 15 -41.10 -24.18 -3.82
CA ASN A 15 -40.81 -23.63 -5.15
C ASN A 15 -39.30 -23.53 -5.38
N VAL A 16 -38.80 -24.32 -6.32
CA VAL A 16 -37.38 -24.39 -6.68
C VAL A 16 -37.24 -24.10 -8.17
N LEU A 17 -36.50 -23.03 -8.47
CA LEU A 17 -36.14 -22.65 -9.82
C LEU A 17 -34.89 -23.43 -10.21
N ASN A 18 -34.98 -24.13 -11.33
CA ASN A 18 -33.90 -24.95 -11.85
C ASN A 18 -33.23 -24.25 -13.03
N ASP A 19 -32.05 -24.75 -13.40
CA ASP A 19 -31.32 -24.33 -14.59
C ASP A 19 -31.00 -22.82 -14.64
N VAL A 20 -30.50 -22.25 -13.55
CA VAL A 20 -29.97 -20.88 -13.55
C VAL A 20 -28.50 -20.94 -13.97
N GLN A 21 -28.24 -20.69 -15.24
CA GLN A 21 -26.91 -20.80 -15.85
C GLN A 21 -26.16 -19.47 -15.73
N LEU A 22 -24.94 -19.55 -15.19
CA LEU A 22 -24.07 -18.40 -14.99
C LEU A 22 -23.03 -18.32 -16.10
N TRP A 23 -22.99 -17.19 -16.80
CA TRP A 23 -22.10 -16.96 -17.94
C TRP A 23 -21.29 -15.66 -17.76
N SER A 24 -19.98 -15.75 -17.96
CA SER A 24 -19.07 -14.60 -17.90
C SER A 24 -18.18 -14.55 -19.13
N ASP A 25 -17.70 -13.36 -19.48
CA ASP A 25 -16.68 -13.18 -20.52
C ASP A 25 -15.26 -13.41 -19.99
N GLU A 26 -15.06 -13.41 -18.67
CA GLU A 26 -13.75 -13.65 -18.06
C GLU A 26 -13.51 -15.13 -17.74
N GLU A 27 -12.46 -15.70 -18.33
CA GLU A 27 -11.99 -17.07 -18.07
C GLU A 27 -11.47 -17.26 -16.64
N THR A 28 -11.09 -16.17 -15.96
CA THR A 28 -10.44 -16.20 -14.63
C THR A 28 -11.42 -16.06 -13.47
N LEU A 29 -12.72 -15.91 -13.74
CA LEU A 29 -13.72 -15.66 -12.70
C LEU A 29 -13.94 -16.90 -11.84
N LYS A 30 -13.30 -16.95 -10.68
CA LYS A 30 -13.49 -18.01 -9.68
C LYS A 30 -14.68 -17.66 -8.79
N LEU A 31 -15.86 -18.17 -9.13
CA LEU A 31 -16.99 -18.12 -8.20
C LEU A 31 -16.79 -19.13 -7.07
N PRO A 32 -17.32 -18.84 -5.86
CA PRO A 32 -17.44 -19.85 -4.82
C PRO A 32 -18.25 -21.03 -5.35
N ASN A 33 -17.85 -22.24 -4.95
CA ASN A 33 -18.40 -23.50 -5.46
C ASN A 33 -19.80 -23.73 -4.87
N VAL A 34 -20.79 -23.01 -5.38
CA VAL A 34 -22.16 -22.98 -4.88
C VAL A 34 -23.07 -23.66 -5.89
N THR A 35 -23.86 -24.62 -5.41
CA THR A 35 -24.81 -25.39 -6.24
C THR A 35 -26.26 -24.90 -6.09
N SER A 36 -26.59 -24.23 -4.98
CA SER A 36 -27.92 -23.66 -4.75
C SER A 36 -27.88 -22.43 -3.85
N CYS A 37 -28.93 -21.61 -3.93
CA CYS A 37 -29.12 -20.46 -3.06
C CYS A 37 -30.59 -20.29 -2.67
N PHE A 38 -30.84 -19.53 -1.61
CA PHE A 38 -32.19 -19.27 -1.07
C PHE A 38 -32.58 -17.82 -1.29
N SER A 39 -33.75 -17.57 -1.86
CA SER A 39 -34.29 -16.22 -2.00
C SER A 39 -34.64 -15.64 -0.62
N LEU A 40 -34.15 -14.44 -0.32
CA LEU A 40 -34.38 -13.78 0.96
C LEU A 40 -35.33 -12.61 0.82
N SER A 41 -34.98 -11.64 -0.02
CA SER A 41 -35.68 -10.36 -0.05
C SER A 41 -35.37 -9.58 -1.32
N TRP A 42 -36.10 -8.48 -1.49
CA TRP A 42 -35.88 -7.53 -2.56
C TRP A 42 -34.95 -6.44 -2.06
N ILE A 43 -33.96 -6.08 -2.87
CA ILE A 43 -32.95 -5.08 -2.52
C ILE A 43 -32.77 -4.08 -3.66
N ARG A 44 -32.42 -2.84 -3.33
CA ARG A 44 -32.00 -1.87 -4.34
C ARG A 44 -30.56 -2.14 -4.73
N TYR A 45 -30.33 -2.75 -5.91
CA TYR A 45 -29.00 -3.17 -6.32
C TYR A 45 -28.08 -1.98 -6.64
N THR A 46 -28.64 -0.83 -7.05
CA THR A 46 -27.89 0.41 -7.32
C THR A 46 -27.30 1.07 -6.07
N ALA A 47 -27.84 0.74 -4.89
CA ALA A 47 -27.38 1.28 -3.61
C ALA A 47 -26.37 0.34 -2.90
N LEU A 48 -25.96 -0.75 -3.54
CA LEU A 48 -24.99 -1.67 -2.97
C LEU A 48 -23.62 -1.00 -2.84
N PRO A 49 -23.00 -1.01 -1.65
CA PRO A 49 -21.66 -0.47 -1.49
C PRO A 49 -20.64 -1.26 -2.32
N LEU A 50 -19.83 -0.55 -3.11
CA LEU A 50 -18.85 -1.15 -4.02
C LEU A 50 -17.84 -2.08 -3.31
N HIS A 51 -17.50 -1.78 -2.05
CA HIS A 51 -16.54 -2.57 -1.27
C HIS A 51 -17.04 -3.98 -0.88
N VAL A 52 -18.34 -4.24 -1.05
CA VAL A 52 -18.97 -5.53 -0.73
C VAL A 52 -19.07 -6.43 -1.98
N ILE A 53 -18.93 -5.83 -3.16
CA ILE A 53 -19.04 -6.51 -4.46
C ILE A 53 -17.71 -7.17 -4.79
N THR A 54 -17.72 -8.48 -5.00
CA THR A 54 -16.49 -9.26 -5.22
C THR A 54 -16.21 -9.62 -6.67
N SER A 55 -17.19 -9.46 -7.56
CA SER A 55 -17.08 -9.85 -8.97
C SER A 55 -17.77 -8.86 -9.89
N LEU A 56 -17.35 -8.85 -11.15
CA LEU A 56 -18.08 -8.17 -12.21
C LEU A 56 -19.44 -8.84 -12.44
N PRO A 57 -20.45 -8.09 -12.95
CA PRO A 57 -21.75 -8.65 -13.24
C PRO A 57 -21.71 -9.84 -14.20
N ILE A 58 -22.38 -10.92 -13.81
CA ILE A 58 -22.45 -12.17 -14.55
C ILE A 58 -23.79 -12.24 -15.26
N THR A 59 -23.82 -12.67 -16.51
CA THR A 59 -25.07 -12.78 -17.27
C THR A 59 -25.73 -14.13 -16.99
N ILE A 60 -27.05 -14.12 -16.87
CA ILE A 60 -27.84 -15.32 -16.57
C ILE A 60 -28.61 -15.76 -17.79
N TYR A 61 -28.60 -17.07 -18.00
CA TYR A 61 -29.45 -17.74 -18.96
C TYR A 61 -30.19 -18.89 -18.27
N SER A 62 -31.30 -19.31 -18.86
CA SER A 62 -32.04 -20.48 -18.42
C SER A 62 -32.77 -21.08 -19.62
N ASN A 63 -32.78 -22.40 -19.73
CA ASN A 63 -33.63 -23.13 -20.64
C ASN A 63 -34.95 -23.57 -19.96
N ASP A 64 -35.08 -23.36 -18.64
CA ASP A 64 -36.30 -23.65 -17.90
C ASP A 64 -37.28 -22.47 -18.04
N SER A 65 -38.47 -22.77 -18.57
CA SER A 65 -39.51 -21.75 -18.78
C SER A 65 -40.01 -21.19 -17.45
N ALA A 66 -40.12 -22.03 -16.41
CA ALA A 66 -40.57 -21.59 -15.09
C ALA A 66 -39.61 -20.56 -14.46
N THR A 67 -38.30 -20.80 -14.58
CA THR A 67 -37.25 -19.87 -14.14
C THR A 67 -37.25 -18.58 -14.94
N SER A 68 -37.46 -18.67 -16.26
CA SER A 68 -37.55 -17.50 -17.13
C SER A 68 -38.77 -16.62 -16.78
N ASP A 69 -39.93 -17.24 -16.60
CA ASP A 69 -41.17 -16.56 -16.20
C ASP A 69 -41.05 -15.93 -14.80
N TYR A 70 -40.36 -16.61 -13.88
CA TYR A 70 -40.09 -16.08 -12.55
C TYR A 70 -39.31 -14.76 -12.61
N PHE A 71 -38.19 -14.74 -13.35
CA PHE A 71 -37.38 -13.52 -13.47
C PHE A 71 -38.12 -12.44 -14.24
N LYS A 72 -38.85 -12.79 -15.30
CA LYS A 72 -39.68 -11.83 -16.04
C LYS A 72 -40.72 -11.17 -15.13
N LYS A 73 -41.46 -11.94 -14.35
CA LYS A 73 -42.48 -11.40 -13.44
C LYS A 73 -41.86 -10.52 -12.34
N ASN A 74 -40.81 -11.01 -11.67
CA ASN A 74 -40.28 -10.34 -10.49
C ASN A 74 -39.27 -9.22 -10.78
N LEU A 75 -38.50 -9.30 -11.86
CA LEU A 75 -37.49 -8.29 -12.22
C LEU A 75 -37.93 -7.33 -13.31
N LEU A 76 -38.97 -7.66 -14.10
CA LEU A 76 -39.52 -6.75 -15.11
C LEU A 76 -40.89 -6.23 -14.70
N GLU A 77 -41.90 -7.09 -14.64
CA GLU A 77 -43.30 -6.66 -14.58
C GLU A 77 -43.61 -5.90 -13.28
N VAL A 78 -43.19 -6.43 -12.13
CA VAL A 78 -43.43 -5.78 -10.82
C VAL A 78 -42.65 -4.46 -10.67
N PRO A 79 -41.34 -4.39 -11.01
CA PRO A 79 -40.60 -3.13 -11.03
C PRO A 79 -41.16 -2.07 -11.99
N LEU A 80 -41.50 -2.46 -13.22
CA LEU A 80 -42.05 -1.55 -14.24
C LEU A 80 -43.38 -0.96 -13.79
N SER A 81 -44.27 -1.80 -13.25
CA SER A 81 -45.59 -1.35 -12.75
C SER A 81 -45.48 -0.35 -11.59
N ASN A 82 -44.37 -0.42 -10.84
CA ASN A 82 -44.11 0.44 -9.69
C ASN A 82 -43.10 1.57 -9.99
N ASN A 83 -42.67 1.74 -11.24
CA ASN A 83 -41.67 2.72 -11.67
C ASN A 83 -40.32 2.61 -10.91
N LYS A 84 -39.95 1.37 -10.58
CA LYS A 84 -38.88 1.03 -9.63
C LYS A 84 -37.87 0.07 -10.26
N ASN A 85 -37.20 0.49 -11.33
CA ASN A 85 -36.25 -0.34 -12.10
C ASN A 85 -34.92 -0.65 -11.37
N GLU A 86 -34.77 -0.21 -10.12
CA GLU A 86 -33.54 -0.33 -9.34
C GLU A 86 -33.55 -1.53 -8.37
N PHE A 87 -34.60 -2.34 -8.40
CA PHE A 87 -34.74 -3.49 -7.50
C PHE A 87 -34.18 -4.77 -8.12
N GLY A 88 -33.57 -5.57 -7.26
CA GLY A 88 -33.09 -6.92 -7.54
C GLY A 88 -33.52 -7.86 -6.42
N ILE A 89 -33.28 -9.15 -6.64
CA ILE A 89 -33.59 -10.23 -5.71
C ILE A 89 -32.29 -10.64 -5.03
N LEU A 90 -32.27 -10.55 -3.70
CA LEU A 90 -31.17 -11.00 -2.87
C LEU A 90 -31.37 -12.48 -2.52
N CYS A 91 -30.39 -13.30 -2.87
CA CYS A 91 -30.32 -14.71 -2.52
C CYS A 91 -29.11 -15.01 -1.65
N LYS A 92 -29.28 -15.86 -0.65
CA LYS A 92 -28.19 -16.37 0.18
C LYS A 92 -27.60 -17.62 -0.43
N ALA A 93 -26.31 -17.58 -0.76
CA ALA A 93 -25.58 -18.68 -1.35
C ALA A 93 -24.87 -19.54 -0.28
N ASP A 94 -24.23 -18.87 0.68
CA ASP A 94 -23.53 -19.49 1.80
C ASP A 94 -23.67 -18.58 3.03
N THR A 95 -22.92 -18.86 4.10
CA THR A 95 -22.90 -18.10 5.36
C THR A 95 -22.58 -16.62 5.12
N ASP A 96 -21.52 -16.35 4.35
CA ASP A 96 -20.99 -15.00 4.10
C ASP A 96 -21.15 -14.54 2.65
N THR A 97 -21.71 -15.38 1.77
CA THR A 97 -21.84 -15.07 0.34
C THR A 97 -23.30 -14.94 -0.06
N TYR A 98 -23.59 -13.87 -0.80
CA TYR A 98 -24.91 -13.54 -1.31
C TYR A 98 -24.85 -13.25 -2.80
N PHE A 99 -25.92 -13.55 -3.51
CA PHE A 99 -26.11 -13.24 -4.92
C PHE A 99 -27.23 -12.24 -5.07
N VAL A 100 -27.05 -11.24 -5.92
CA VAL A 100 -28.09 -10.26 -6.24
C VAL A 100 -28.41 -10.37 -7.71
N PHE A 101 -29.63 -10.79 -8.01
CA PHE A 101 -30.16 -10.91 -9.36
C PHE A 101 -30.90 -9.63 -9.75
N TYR A 102 -30.59 -9.06 -10.90
CA TYR A 102 -31.22 -7.83 -11.36
C TYR A 102 -31.34 -7.81 -12.88
N TYR A 103 -32.23 -6.99 -13.42
CA TYR A 103 -32.37 -6.81 -14.86
C TYR A 103 -31.67 -5.53 -15.30
N ASP A 104 -30.81 -5.62 -16.31
CA ASP A 104 -30.09 -4.47 -16.88
C ASP A 104 -29.74 -4.72 -18.36
N LYS A 105 -30.01 -3.71 -19.21
CA LYS A 105 -29.73 -3.72 -20.65
C LYS A 105 -30.15 -5.03 -21.35
N ASP A 106 -31.42 -5.38 -21.19
CA ASP A 106 -32.05 -6.54 -21.83
C ASP A 106 -31.56 -7.92 -21.43
N ALA A 107 -30.86 -8.03 -20.30
CA ALA A 107 -30.47 -9.30 -19.73
C ALA A 107 -30.64 -9.33 -18.20
N VAL A 108 -30.92 -10.52 -17.67
CA VAL A 108 -30.80 -10.77 -16.23
C VAL A 108 -29.33 -10.94 -15.89
N LYS A 109 -28.86 -10.19 -14.91
CA LYS A 109 -27.48 -10.20 -14.42
C LYS A 109 -27.43 -10.55 -12.94
N MET A 110 -26.25 -10.95 -12.50
CA MET A 110 -25.95 -11.29 -11.12
C MET A 110 -24.72 -10.55 -10.63
N ILE A 111 -24.81 -10.00 -9.42
CA ILE A 111 -23.65 -9.53 -8.66
C ILE A 111 -23.39 -10.50 -7.50
N THR A 112 -22.12 -10.79 -7.24
CA THR A 112 -21.71 -11.55 -6.05
C THR A 112 -21.28 -10.59 -4.94
N ILE A 113 -21.80 -10.85 -3.74
CA ILE A 113 -21.51 -10.14 -2.51
C ILE A 113 -20.82 -11.13 -1.57
N SER A 114 -19.69 -10.74 -0.98
CA SER A 114 -19.06 -11.49 0.10
C SER A 114 -18.76 -10.59 1.29
N PHE A 115 -19.21 -11.03 2.46
CA PHE A 115 -18.87 -10.39 3.74
C PHE A 115 -17.66 -11.03 4.42
N SER A 116 -17.00 -12.02 3.80
CA SER A 116 -15.89 -12.73 4.43
C SER A 116 -14.73 -11.79 4.81
N ASP A 117 -14.43 -10.80 3.98
CA ASP A 117 -13.40 -9.81 4.30
C ASP A 117 -13.88 -8.78 5.33
N PHE A 118 -15.15 -8.40 5.29
CA PHE A 118 -15.76 -7.53 6.31
C PHE A 118 -15.75 -8.20 7.69
N ASN A 119 -16.06 -9.50 7.76
CA ASN A 119 -16.04 -10.28 9.00
C ASN A 119 -14.63 -10.38 9.60
N LYS A 120 -13.57 -10.40 8.77
CA LYS A 120 -12.18 -10.30 9.25
C LYS A 120 -11.87 -8.93 9.86
N LEU A 121 -12.55 -7.89 9.39
CA LEU A 121 -12.36 -6.51 9.87
C LEU A 121 -13.22 -6.19 11.10
N LEU A 122 -14.34 -6.91 11.30
CA LEU A 122 -15.27 -6.71 12.42
C LEU A 122 -14.60 -6.65 13.81
N PRO A 123 -13.59 -7.49 14.14
CA PRO A 123 -12.89 -7.41 15.43
C PRO A 123 -12.16 -6.07 15.65
N TYR A 124 -11.75 -5.40 14.58
CA TYR A 124 -11.07 -4.09 14.65
C TYR A 124 -12.07 -2.93 14.82
N PHE A 125 -13.34 -3.13 14.46
CA PHE A 125 -14.41 -2.17 14.69
C PHE A 125 -15.05 -2.33 16.08
N ASN A 126 -15.01 -3.54 16.66
CA ASN A 126 -15.59 -3.85 17.97
C ASN A 126 -14.70 -3.49 19.18
N THR A 127 -13.53 -2.89 18.98
CA THR A 127 -12.76 -2.32 20.08
C THR A 127 -13.46 -1.06 20.56
N ARG A 128 -14.31 -1.19 21.59
CA ARG A 128 -14.96 -0.11 22.38
C ARG A 128 -14.49 1.31 22.01
N SER A 129 -15.02 1.83 20.91
CA SER A 129 -15.03 3.27 20.73
C SER A 129 -16.16 3.75 21.62
N GLN A 130 -15.82 4.23 22.81
CA GLN A 130 -16.64 5.24 23.45
C GLN A 130 -16.68 6.39 22.45
N SER A 131 -17.71 6.38 21.61
CA SER A 131 -17.92 7.36 20.57
C SER A 131 -17.92 8.74 21.24
N ALA A 132 -16.82 9.46 21.09
CA ALA A 132 -16.80 10.90 21.28
C ALA A 132 -17.73 11.44 20.19
N ILE A 133 -18.94 11.78 20.63
CA ILE A 133 -19.97 12.48 19.88
C ILE A 133 -19.25 13.58 19.07
N ASN A 134 -19.18 13.41 17.74
CA ASN A 134 -18.62 14.36 16.75
C ASN A 134 -17.19 14.13 16.22
N THR A 135 -16.66 12.91 16.23
CA THR A 135 -15.41 12.62 15.48
C THR A 135 -15.54 11.40 14.57
N LEU A 136 -15.35 11.59 13.26
CA LEU A 136 -15.32 10.53 12.23
C LEU A 136 -14.06 9.65 12.31
N VAL A 137 -13.08 10.06 13.11
CA VAL A 137 -11.81 9.36 13.30
C VAL A 137 -11.70 9.00 14.78
N ASP A 138 -11.68 7.71 15.06
CA ASP A 138 -11.36 7.23 16.40
C ASP A 138 -9.87 7.49 16.67
N LEU A 139 -9.60 8.44 17.57
CA LEU A 139 -8.25 8.75 18.06
C LEU A 139 -7.83 7.78 19.16
N SER A 140 -8.65 6.79 19.51
CA SER A 140 -8.26 5.72 20.41
C SER A 140 -7.04 4.99 19.82
N LYS A 141 -6.00 4.82 20.65
CA LYS A 141 -4.79 4.12 20.23
C LYS A 141 -5.20 2.72 19.80
N PRO A 142 -4.92 2.28 18.55
CA PRO A 142 -5.26 0.94 18.14
C PRO A 142 -4.62 -0.04 19.12
N ILE A 143 -5.43 -0.93 19.69
CA ILE A 143 -4.92 -2.09 20.42
C ILE A 143 -4.16 -2.89 19.37
N ARG A 144 -2.84 -2.68 19.30
CA ARG A 144 -1.96 -3.43 18.40
C ARG A 144 -2.22 -4.91 18.66
N ALA A 145 -2.80 -5.59 17.69
CA ALA A 145 -2.65 -7.03 17.58
C ALA A 145 -1.15 -7.30 17.69
N ARG A 146 -0.73 -7.98 18.77
CA ARG A 146 0.67 -8.34 19.03
C ARG A 146 1.12 -9.35 17.98
N THR A 147 1.32 -8.89 16.75
CA THR A 147 2.24 -9.53 15.82
C THR A 147 3.64 -9.27 16.38
N SER A 148 4.46 -10.32 16.45
CA SER A 148 5.80 -10.28 17.05
C SER A 148 6.70 -9.27 16.31
N THR A 149 6.66 -8.01 16.75
CA THR A 149 7.50 -6.91 16.23
C THR A 149 8.83 -6.82 16.96
N VAL A 150 9.25 -7.84 17.73
CA VAL A 150 10.47 -7.81 18.57
C VAL A 150 11.71 -7.36 17.79
N LEU A 151 11.81 -7.75 16.52
CA LEU A 151 12.91 -7.32 15.64
C LEU A 151 12.75 -5.87 15.13
N ILE A 152 11.53 -5.45 14.79
CA ILE A 152 11.24 -4.10 14.32
C ILE A 152 11.36 -3.10 15.48
N ASP A 153 10.86 -3.44 16.66
CA ASP A 153 10.99 -2.62 17.87
C ASP A 153 12.45 -2.50 18.28
N LYS A 154 13.28 -3.55 18.16
CA LYS A 154 14.75 -3.43 18.34
C LYS A 154 15.41 -2.47 17.35
N ILE A 155 14.94 -2.44 16.10
CA ILE A 155 15.47 -1.54 15.06
C ILE A 155 15.02 -0.09 15.33
N ILE A 156 13.77 0.11 15.76
CA ILE A 156 13.22 1.42 16.11
C ILE A 156 13.84 1.95 17.40
N GLU A 157 14.09 1.12 18.41
CA GLU A 157 14.80 1.51 19.64
C GLU A 157 16.25 1.90 19.34
N LYS A 158 16.96 1.15 18.50
CA LYS A 158 18.29 1.56 18.01
C LYS A 158 18.26 2.87 17.23
N LYS A 159 17.16 3.19 16.55
CA LYS A 159 16.96 4.49 15.86
C LYS A 159 16.59 5.62 16.83
N LYS A 160 15.77 5.36 17.87
CA LYS A 160 15.41 6.34 18.91
C LYS A 160 16.62 6.75 19.75
N GLN A 161 17.60 5.88 19.95
CA GLN A 161 18.86 6.24 20.60
C GLN A 161 19.74 7.18 19.76
N ARG A 162 19.51 7.28 18.45
CA ARG A 162 20.08 8.35 17.62
C ARG A 162 19.09 9.51 17.61
N SER A 163 19.09 10.27 18.71
CA SER A 163 18.36 11.52 18.79
C SER A 163 18.71 12.41 17.59
N ASN A 164 17.67 12.86 16.89
CA ASN A 164 17.78 13.84 15.82
C ASN A 164 18.05 15.20 16.51
N PRO A 165 19.21 15.85 16.32
CA PRO A 165 19.55 17.07 17.05
C PRO A 165 18.67 18.27 16.70
N PHE A 166 17.76 18.14 15.72
CA PHE A 166 16.84 19.19 15.28
C PHE A 166 15.42 19.11 15.87
N ILE A 167 15.10 18.07 16.66
CA ILE A 167 13.77 17.94 17.33
C ILE A 167 13.95 17.69 18.83
N ALA A 168 15.00 18.25 19.43
CA ALA A 168 15.06 18.38 20.88
C ALA A 168 14.21 19.58 21.29
N ASN A 169 13.09 19.32 21.97
CA ASN A 169 12.28 20.36 22.60
C ASN A 169 13.18 21.28 23.46
N PRO A 170 13.08 22.62 23.33
CA PRO A 170 13.91 23.55 24.12
C PRO A 170 13.56 23.61 25.61
N SER A 171 12.58 22.85 26.11
CA SER A 171 12.04 23.04 27.46
C SER A 171 12.55 22.04 28.51
N ILE A 172 13.48 21.14 28.19
CA ILE A 172 14.08 20.24 29.18
C ILE A 172 15.58 20.15 28.90
N LEU A 173 16.33 21.15 29.36
CA LEU A 173 17.75 21.11 29.77
C LEU A 173 18.18 22.56 30.01
N ALA A 174 17.71 23.13 31.12
CA ALA A 174 18.46 24.20 31.75
C ALA A 174 19.85 23.64 32.10
N ASN A 175 20.89 24.41 31.77
CA ASN A 175 22.31 24.12 32.00
C ASN A 175 22.99 23.26 30.92
N ASN A 176 23.08 23.80 29.70
CA ASN A 176 24.37 24.08 29.03
C ASN A 176 24.11 24.50 27.57
N PRO A 177 24.68 25.62 27.08
CA PRO A 177 24.55 26.00 25.68
C PRO A 177 25.31 24.99 24.78
N PRO A 178 24.76 24.57 23.63
CA PRO A 178 25.46 23.69 22.71
C PRO A 178 26.58 24.48 22.03
N LYS A 179 27.83 24.13 22.33
CA LYS A 179 29.00 24.57 21.54
C LYS A 179 28.87 24.00 20.13
N VAL A 180 28.95 24.88 19.14
CA VAL A 180 29.15 24.50 17.74
C VAL A 180 30.59 24.00 17.60
N ASP A 181 30.79 22.70 17.81
CA ASP A 181 32.10 22.06 17.61
C ASP A 181 32.37 21.87 16.11
N ASN A 182 32.93 22.91 15.49
CA ASN A 182 33.53 22.90 14.15
C ASN A 182 34.80 22.01 14.05
N SER A 183 34.98 21.06 14.97
CA SER A 183 36.16 20.20 15.06
C SER A 183 35.78 18.73 15.24
N SER A 184 34.77 18.25 14.50
CA SER A 184 34.44 16.82 14.47
C SER A 184 35.56 16.04 13.77
N ILE A 185 36.53 15.61 14.58
CA ILE A 185 37.54 14.63 14.19
C ILE A 185 36.80 13.32 13.93
N LEU A 186 36.84 12.83 12.70
CA LEU A 186 36.16 11.59 12.32
C LEU A 186 37.05 10.41 12.72
N THR A 187 36.72 9.76 13.84
CA THR A 187 37.56 8.70 14.42
C THR A 187 37.18 7.30 13.95
N SER A 188 35.95 7.09 13.45
CA SER A 188 35.47 5.79 12.97
C SER A 188 35.24 5.76 11.46
N GLN A 189 35.61 4.65 10.81
CA GLN A 189 35.37 4.42 9.38
C GLN A 189 33.89 4.55 8.99
N GLU A 190 32.97 4.19 9.89
CA GLU A 190 31.53 4.38 9.67
C GLU A 190 31.14 5.86 9.66
N GLN A 191 31.75 6.68 10.52
CA GLN A 191 31.52 8.12 10.54
C GLN A 191 32.07 8.78 9.28
N ILE A 192 33.24 8.34 8.81
CA ILE A 192 33.86 8.80 7.56
C ILE A 192 32.96 8.46 6.37
N ASN A 193 32.53 7.20 6.24
CA ASN A 193 31.65 6.77 5.15
C ASN A 193 30.32 7.54 5.15
N ASN A 194 29.73 7.77 6.32
CA ASN A 194 28.49 8.54 6.45
C ASN A 194 28.69 10.02 6.13
N ALA A 195 29.83 10.61 6.51
CA ALA A 195 30.19 11.99 6.17
C ALA A 195 30.36 12.14 4.65
N ILE A 196 31.12 11.25 4.00
CA ILE A 196 31.30 11.23 2.54
C ILE A 196 29.95 11.16 1.83
N ASN A 197 29.08 10.23 2.20
CA ASN A 197 27.75 10.11 1.59
C ASN A 197 26.92 11.39 1.73
N ARG A 198 26.95 12.04 2.89
CA ARG A 198 26.23 13.31 3.10
C ARG A 198 26.79 14.44 2.26
N ILE A 199 28.11 14.57 2.17
CA ILE A 199 28.77 15.62 1.39
C ILE A 199 28.48 15.42 -0.10
N ILE A 200 28.59 14.19 -0.62
CA ILE A 200 28.29 13.89 -2.04
C ILE A 200 26.84 14.23 -2.37
N LEU A 201 25.88 13.76 -1.56
CA LEU A 201 24.46 14.05 -1.79
C LEU A 201 24.16 15.55 -1.71
N SER A 202 24.81 16.27 -0.80
CA SER A 202 24.70 17.73 -0.72
C SER A 202 25.28 18.41 -1.97
N GLY A 203 26.47 18.00 -2.41
CA GLY A 203 27.14 18.57 -3.59
C GLY A 203 26.37 18.32 -4.89
N LEU A 204 25.83 17.11 -5.07
CA LEU A 204 24.96 16.78 -6.21
C LEU A 204 23.67 17.60 -6.19
N ARG A 205 23.07 17.81 -5.00
CA ARG A 205 21.87 18.65 -4.86
C ARG A 205 22.15 20.11 -5.22
N MET A 206 23.28 20.66 -4.81
CA MET A 206 23.69 22.04 -5.15
C MET A 206 23.88 22.23 -6.66
N ARG A 207 24.27 21.17 -7.37
CA ARG A 207 24.39 21.14 -8.85
C ARG A 207 23.07 20.80 -9.57
N GLY A 208 21.95 20.73 -8.86
CA GLY A 208 20.63 20.39 -9.43
C GLY A 208 20.41 18.90 -9.75
N LEU A 209 21.41 18.05 -9.51
CA LEU A 209 21.43 16.62 -9.82
C LEU A 209 20.89 15.79 -8.64
N SER A 210 19.65 16.04 -8.24
CA SER A 210 18.99 15.27 -7.18
C SER A 210 18.23 14.07 -7.75
N GLN A 211 18.36 12.90 -7.12
CA GLN A 211 17.62 11.68 -7.46
C GLN A 211 16.09 11.88 -7.53
N ASN A 212 15.57 12.91 -6.84
CA ASN A 212 14.14 13.24 -6.82
C ASN A 212 13.74 14.33 -7.84
N LEU A 213 14.69 15.08 -8.42
CA LEU A 213 14.41 16.13 -9.41
C LEU A 213 14.48 15.63 -10.85
N VAL A 214 15.23 14.56 -11.09
CA VAL A 214 15.49 14.05 -12.43
C VAL A 214 14.31 13.21 -12.93
N THR A 215 13.72 13.58 -14.08
CA THR A 215 12.49 12.97 -14.63
C THR A 215 12.78 11.82 -15.61
N THR A 216 13.92 11.87 -16.28
CA THR A 216 14.41 10.92 -17.29
C THR A 216 15.14 9.73 -16.64
N HIS A 217 14.92 8.52 -17.16
CA HIS A 217 15.52 7.29 -16.61
C HIS A 217 17.05 7.26 -16.74
N ASN A 218 17.58 7.74 -17.87
CA ASN A 218 19.01 7.77 -18.15
C ASN A 218 19.76 8.70 -17.19
N ASP A 219 19.20 9.86 -16.89
CA ASP A 219 19.82 10.82 -15.99
C ASP A 219 19.82 10.30 -14.53
N LYS A 220 18.81 9.51 -14.13
CA LYS A 220 18.83 8.82 -12.82
C LYS A 220 19.97 7.80 -12.71
N ILE A 221 20.28 7.12 -13.82
CA ILE A 221 21.41 6.19 -13.90
C ILE A 221 22.73 6.98 -13.80
N ALA A 222 22.87 8.05 -14.57
CA ALA A 222 24.07 8.91 -14.54
C ALA A 222 24.32 9.50 -13.14
N VAL A 223 23.30 10.03 -12.45
CA VAL A 223 23.44 10.54 -11.07
C VAL A 223 23.87 9.44 -10.10
N LYS A 224 23.35 8.22 -10.25
CA LYS A 224 23.74 7.07 -9.42
C LYS A 224 25.19 6.66 -9.67
N GLU A 225 25.63 6.66 -10.92
CA GLU A 225 27.00 6.36 -11.32
C GLU A 225 27.96 7.43 -10.81
N ILE A 226 27.68 8.71 -11.01
CA ILE A 226 28.48 9.83 -10.48
C ILE A 226 28.59 9.73 -8.96
N HIS A 227 27.49 9.46 -8.26
CA HIS A 227 27.51 9.24 -6.81
C HIS A 227 28.46 8.09 -6.43
N GLN A 228 28.35 6.95 -7.10
CA GLN A 228 29.17 5.77 -6.80
C GLN A 228 30.65 5.97 -7.15
N MET A 229 30.95 6.62 -8.27
CA MET A 229 32.31 6.97 -8.69
C MET A 229 32.94 7.94 -7.70
N THR A 230 32.24 9.02 -7.34
CA THR A 230 32.70 10.01 -6.35
C THR A 230 32.96 9.35 -5.00
N PHE A 231 32.07 8.46 -4.56
CA PHE A 231 32.23 7.74 -3.30
C PHE A 231 33.48 6.85 -3.31
N LYS A 232 33.66 6.02 -4.34
CA LYS A 232 34.84 5.15 -4.48
C LYS A 232 36.14 5.94 -4.62
N ALA A 233 36.13 7.02 -5.39
CA ALA A 233 37.29 7.89 -5.59
C ALA A 233 37.68 8.61 -4.30
N THR A 234 36.70 9.08 -3.51
CA THR A 234 36.94 9.69 -2.20
C THR A 234 37.55 8.67 -1.22
N GLN A 235 36.99 7.45 -1.17
CA GLN A 235 37.58 6.37 -0.36
C GLN A 235 39.00 6.01 -0.80
N PHE A 236 39.27 6.05 -2.11
CA PHE A 236 40.61 5.83 -2.66
C PHE A 236 41.58 6.96 -2.29
N ALA A 237 41.16 8.23 -2.38
CA ALA A 237 41.97 9.37 -1.98
C ALA A 237 42.36 9.32 -0.49
N LEU A 238 41.42 8.89 0.36
CA LEU A 238 41.63 8.69 1.79
C LEU A 238 42.47 7.45 2.14
N ARG A 239 42.67 6.54 1.17
CA ARG A 239 43.42 5.30 1.39
C ARG A 239 44.85 5.59 1.82
N LYS A 240 45.47 6.67 1.33
CA LYS A 240 46.82 7.11 1.75
C LYS A 240 46.88 7.53 3.23
N GLN A 241 45.79 8.05 3.80
CA GLN A 241 45.74 8.44 5.21
C GLN A 241 45.52 7.25 6.15
N ASN A 242 44.95 6.14 5.65
CA ASN A 242 44.77 4.89 6.39
C ASN A 242 45.95 3.91 6.23
N TYR A 243 46.84 4.11 5.24
CA TYR A 243 47.96 3.22 4.95
C TYR A 243 49.21 3.60 5.75
N SER A 244 49.52 2.85 6.81
CA SER A 244 50.69 3.02 7.67
C SER A 244 51.96 2.39 7.06
N PHE A 245 52.26 2.62 5.77
CA PHE A 245 53.40 1.98 5.09
C PHE A 245 54.71 2.74 5.27
N ASN A 246 54.68 4.07 5.42
CA ASN A 246 55.86 4.86 5.81
C ASN A 246 55.76 5.27 7.28
N LYS A 247 55.94 4.30 8.18
CA LYS A 247 56.19 4.59 9.60
C LYS A 247 57.60 5.13 9.79
N LYS A 248 57.85 6.39 9.44
CA LYS A 248 58.86 7.26 10.06
C LYS A 248 58.39 8.70 9.85
N SER A 249 58.00 9.33 10.96
CA SER A 249 57.56 10.73 11.09
C SER A 249 56.42 11.18 10.18
N GLU A 250 55.19 11.00 10.63
CA GLU A 250 54.21 12.10 10.61
C GLU A 250 53.06 11.73 11.52
N VAL A 251 52.77 12.60 12.47
CA VAL A 251 51.61 12.53 13.36
C VAL A 251 50.39 12.29 12.50
N LYS A 252 49.59 11.24 12.78
CA LYS A 252 48.32 10.99 12.10
C LYS A 252 47.52 12.30 12.11
N LYS A 253 47.51 13.04 10.99
CA LYS A 253 46.74 14.27 10.90
C LYS A 253 45.28 13.85 11.10
N PRO A 254 44.58 14.37 12.12
CA PRO A 254 43.20 14.00 12.34
C PRO A 254 42.42 14.41 11.10
N LEU A 255 41.77 13.45 10.44
CA LEU A 255 40.96 13.70 9.27
C LEU A 255 39.83 14.65 9.69
N ARG A 256 39.89 15.89 9.19
CA ARG A 256 38.86 16.89 9.45
C ARG A 256 37.79 16.78 8.38
N LEU A 257 36.58 17.20 8.74
CA LEU A 257 35.46 17.28 7.80
C LEU A 257 35.79 18.17 6.59
N ASN A 258 36.56 19.24 6.80
CA ASN A 258 36.97 20.15 5.72
C ASN A 258 37.83 19.44 4.67
N ASP A 259 38.79 18.60 5.10
CA ASP A 259 39.64 17.85 4.17
C ASP A 259 38.79 16.89 3.30
N LEU A 260 37.72 16.30 3.87
CA LEU A 260 36.76 15.48 3.11
C LEU A 260 35.93 16.30 2.13
N GLN A 261 35.50 17.49 2.55
CA GLN A 261 34.72 18.39 1.73
C GLN A 261 35.53 18.84 0.51
N ASP A 262 36.79 19.22 0.69
CA ASP A 262 37.67 19.66 -0.39
C ASP A 262 37.92 18.53 -1.41
N ILE A 263 38.14 17.29 -0.94
CA ILE A 263 38.32 16.12 -1.81
C ILE A 263 37.04 15.83 -2.60
N VAL A 264 35.89 15.79 -1.93
CA VAL A 264 34.61 15.50 -2.58
C VAL A 264 34.26 16.59 -3.59
N GLU A 265 34.47 17.86 -3.25
CA GLU A 265 34.19 18.98 -4.15
C GLU A 265 35.09 18.95 -5.39
N SER A 266 36.39 18.67 -5.22
CA SER A 266 37.32 18.52 -6.34
C SER A 266 36.91 17.37 -7.28
N LEU A 267 36.42 16.26 -6.72
CA LEU A 267 35.94 15.11 -7.49
C LEU A 267 34.61 15.39 -8.19
N LEU A 268 33.67 16.07 -7.51
CA LEU A 268 32.40 16.46 -8.13
C LEU A 268 32.62 17.49 -9.25
N GLN A 269 33.55 18.42 -9.07
CA GLN A 269 33.95 19.34 -10.14
C GLN A 269 34.52 18.57 -11.33
N LEU A 270 35.37 17.57 -11.10
CA LEU A 270 35.94 16.75 -12.18
C LEU A 270 34.91 15.86 -12.89
N PHE A 271 33.92 15.31 -12.17
CA PHE A 271 32.95 14.37 -12.75
C PHE A 271 31.69 15.02 -13.31
N VAL A 272 31.39 16.26 -12.91
CA VAL A 272 30.15 16.96 -13.28
C VAL A 272 30.42 18.22 -14.09
N ASP A 273 31.47 18.98 -13.73
CA ASP A 273 31.70 20.32 -14.28
C ASP A 273 32.73 20.31 -15.42
N VAL A 274 33.10 19.13 -15.95
CA VAL A 274 33.97 18.99 -17.13
C VAL A 274 33.10 18.87 -18.39
N GLU A 275 33.03 19.98 -19.13
CA GLU A 275 32.73 20.01 -20.57
C GLU A 275 34.02 19.91 -21.39
#